data_AF-J0LJV5-F1
#
_entry.id   AF-J0LJV5-F1
#
_cell.length_a   1.000
_cell.length_b   1.000
_cell.length_c   1.000
_cell.angle_alpha   90.00
_cell.angle_beta   90.00
_cell.angle_gamma   90.00
#
_symmetry.space_group_name_H-M   'P 1'
#
loop_
_entity.id
_entity.type
_entity.pdbx_description
1 polymer ?
#
loop_
_entity_poly.entity_id
_entity_poly.type
_entity_poly.pdbx_seq_one_letter_code
_entity_poly.pdbx_strand_id
1 'polypeptide(L)'
;MALSDSDIFGDSDAGTVPVASSASHAEREWNKLHAEFTNAGFREGAIAGKEAALQDGFDDGFASTGAPAGRALGLLRGQAAAALAIVTKHGPAEFEGELRDIVSALSNVRLHDVVQLDDAAPRTGANAELLEVQPSAQLEMDQLEATLGQLGNTPTAASRDPIAELRTRLAAALNQLGLPLDV
;
A
#
# COMPACT_ATOMS: atom_id res chain seq x y z
N MET A 1 5.71 23.67 82.72
CA MET A 1 5.95 22.21 82.72
C MET A 1 4.79 21.60 83.48
N ALA A 2 3.94 20.70 82.97
CA ALA A 2 3.98 19.84 81.81
C ALA A 2 2.56 19.71 81.20
N LEU A 3 2.48 19.46 79.89
CA LEU A 3 1.25 19.18 79.16
C LEU A 3 1.09 17.67 78.99
N SER A 4 -0.17 17.24 79.03
CA SER A 4 -0.72 15.90 78.83
C SER A 4 -0.20 15.20 77.56
N ASP A 5 0.31 13.99 77.71
CA ASP A 5 0.53 13.05 76.62
C ASP A 5 -0.60 12.00 76.68
N SER A 6 -1.46 12.03 75.68
CA SER A 6 -2.62 11.15 75.55
C SER A 6 -2.16 9.79 75.04
N ASP A 7 -2.36 8.76 75.87
CA ASP A 7 -2.29 7.37 75.49
C ASP A 7 -3.27 7.07 74.33
N ILE A 8 -2.75 7.08 73.10
CA ILE A 8 -3.52 6.82 71.87
C ILE A 8 -3.41 5.36 71.40
N PHE A 9 -2.62 4.53 72.10
CA PHE A 9 -2.35 3.14 71.72
C PHE A 9 -2.69 2.12 72.81
N GLY A 10 -3.58 2.48 73.74
CA GLY A 10 -4.05 1.59 74.80
C GLY A 10 -5.44 1.02 74.52
N ASP A 11 -5.46 -0.28 74.21
CA ASP A 11 -6.54 -1.25 74.50
C ASP A 11 -7.53 -1.68 73.39
N SER A 12 -7.43 -2.98 73.09
CA SER A 12 -8.41 -3.92 72.55
C SER A 12 -9.50 -3.43 71.59
N ASP A 13 -9.28 -3.69 70.30
CA ASP A 13 -10.17 -4.61 69.60
C ASP A 13 -9.34 -5.43 68.59
N ALA A 14 -9.12 -6.70 68.91
CA ALA A 14 -8.58 -7.69 67.98
C ALA A 14 -9.67 -8.05 66.95
N GLY A 15 -10.13 -7.05 66.20
CA GLY A 15 -10.84 -7.26 64.96
C GLY A 15 -9.84 -7.81 63.96
N THR A 16 -9.80 -9.14 63.81
CA THR A 16 -9.17 -9.80 62.66
C THR A 16 -9.67 -9.13 61.38
N VAL A 17 -8.88 -8.20 60.84
CA VAL A 17 -9.06 -7.72 59.47
C VAL A 17 -8.96 -8.96 58.57
N PRO A 18 -10.02 -9.33 57.85
CA PRO A 18 -9.99 -10.53 57.04
C PRO A 18 -9.02 -10.28 55.88
N VAL A 19 -7.82 -10.85 55.97
CA VAL A 19 -6.86 -11.04 54.85
C VAL A 19 -7.43 -12.12 53.91
N ALA A 20 -8.65 -11.92 53.43
CA ALA A 20 -9.32 -12.77 52.44
C ALA A 20 -9.66 -11.97 51.17
N SER A 21 -9.54 -10.64 51.21
CA SER A 21 -9.88 -9.76 50.10
C SER A 21 -8.77 -9.72 49.02
N SER A 22 -7.48 -9.71 49.39
CA SER A 22 -6.38 -9.53 48.44
C SER A 22 -6.21 -10.69 47.43
N ALA A 23 -6.39 -11.93 47.86
CA ALA A 23 -6.27 -13.11 46.98
C ALA A 23 -7.37 -13.14 45.91
N SER A 24 -8.61 -12.80 46.28
CA SER A 24 -9.72 -12.76 45.32
C SER A 24 -9.63 -11.59 44.34
N HIS A 25 -9.07 -10.45 44.76
CA HIS A 25 -8.77 -9.33 43.87
C HIS A 25 -7.61 -9.67 42.93
N ALA A 26 -6.54 -10.29 43.43
CA ALA A 26 -5.42 -10.73 42.61
C ALA A 26 -5.85 -11.75 41.54
N GLU A 27 -6.71 -12.72 41.87
CA GLU A 27 -7.25 -13.70 40.93
C GLU A 27 -8.10 -13.04 39.82
N ARG A 28 -8.89 -12.01 40.18
CA ARG A 28 -9.71 -11.25 39.22
C ARG A 28 -8.86 -10.43 38.27
N GLU A 29 -7.86 -9.72 38.80
CA GLU A 29 -6.91 -8.95 37.99
C GLU A 29 -6.08 -9.88 37.10
N TRP A 30 -5.67 -11.05 37.60
CA TRP A 30 -4.97 -12.06 36.82
C TRP A 30 -5.83 -12.60 35.66
N ASN A 31 -7.09 -12.95 35.93
CA ASN A 31 -8.00 -13.43 34.90
C ASN A 31 -8.33 -12.35 33.85
N LYS A 32 -8.48 -11.09 34.28
CA LYS A 32 -8.66 -9.95 33.39
C LYS A 32 -7.43 -9.78 32.49
N LEU A 33 -6.24 -9.76 33.07
CA LEU A 33 -4.99 -9.61 32.35
C LEU A 33 -4.77 -10.78 31.37
N HIS A 34 -5.06 -12.01 31.78
CA HIS A 34 -4.98 -13.19 30.92
C HIS A 34 -5.95 -13.11 29.73
N ALA A 35 -7.20 -12.67 29.96
CA ALA A 35 -8.18 -12.48 28.90
C ALA A 35 -7.76 -11.36 27.93
N GLU A 36 -7.21 -10.26 28.45
CA GLU A 36 -6.68 -9.16 27.65
C GLU A 36 -5.49 -9.62 26.78
N PHE A 37 -4.52 -10.35 27.34
CA PHE A 37 -3.40 -10.89 26.58
C PHE A 37 -3.83 -11.92 25.54
N THR A 38 -4.78 -12.80 25.86
CA THR A 38 -5.27 -13.83 24.92
C THR A 38 -6.02 -13.18 23.75
N ASN A 39 -6.91 -12.23 24.04
CA ASN A 39 -7.68 -11.53 23.01
C ASN A 39 -6.80 -10.61 22.17
N ALA A 40 -5.85 -9.91 22.79
CA ALA A 40 -4.87 -9.09 22.09
C ALA A 40 -3.97 -9.95 21.19
N GLY A 41 -3.41 -11.05 21.72
CA GLY A 41 -2.56 -11.96 20.96
C GLY A 41 -3.29 -12.62 19.79
N PHE A 42 -4.56 -12.99 19.94
CA PHE A 42 -5.37 -13.50 18.84
C PHE A 42 -5.62 -12.45 17.75
N ARG A 43 -5.97 -11.21 18.14
CA ARG A 43 -6.16 -10.12 17.18
C ARG A 43 -4.87 -9.79 16.43
N GLU A 44 -3.77 -9.71 17.16
CA GLU A 44 -2.44 -9.44 16.59
C GLU A 44 -2.03 -10.56 15.62
N GLY A 45 -2.18 -11.83 16.02
CA GLY A 45 -1.91 -12.97 15.15
C GLY A 45 -2.78 -12.99 13.88
N ALA A 46 -4.07 -12.65 14.01
CA ALA A 46 -4.96 -12.56 12.86
C ALA A 46 -4.61 -11.41 11.90
N ILE A 47 -4.15 -10.27 12.43
CA ILE A 47 -3.69 -9.14 11.61
C ILE A 47 -2.36 -9.49 10.93
N ALA A 48 -1.40 -10.02 11.68
CA ALA A 48 -0.09 -10.44 11.17
C ALA A 48 -0.22 -11.49 10.07
N GLY A 49 -1.13 -12.46 10.21
CA GLY A 49 -1.40 -13.46 9.17
C GLY A 49 -1.99 -12.85 7.90
N LYS A 50 -2.91 -11.88 8.03
CA LYS A 50 -3.47 -11.16 6.87
C LYS A 50 -2.44 -10.30 6.17
N GLU A 51 -1.59 -9.62 6.93
CA GLU A 51 -0.51 -8.81 6.40
C GLU A 51 0.52 -9.67 5.67
N ALA A 52 0.93 -10.80 6.25
CA ALA A 52 1.84 -11.74 5.60
C ALA A 52 1.28 -12.25 4.26
N ALA A 53 0.01 -12.67 4.23
CA ALA A 53 -0.64 -13.13 3.00
C ALA A 53 -0.79 -12.02 1.93
N LEU A 54 -1.03 -10.77 2.36
CA LEU A 54 -1.09 -9.62 1.46
C LEU A 54 0.30 -9.28 0.89
N GLN A 55 1.34 -9.41 1.73
CA GLN A 55 2.68 -9.02 1.35
C GLN A 55 3.28 -9.93 0.29
N ASP A 56 3.03 -11.24 0.36
CA ASP A 56 3.46 -12.18 -0.68
C ASP A 56 2.87 -11.80 -2.04
N GLY A 57 1.58 -11.44 -2.10
CA GLY A 57 0.92 -10.99 -3.33
C GLY A 57 1.44 -9.65 -3.85
N PHE A 58 1.85 -8.74 -2.95
CA PHE A 58 2.50 -7.49 -3.33
C PHE A 58 3.90 -7.73 -3.88
N ASP A 59 4.70 -8.58 -3.23
CA ASP A 59 6.08 -8.86 -3.62
C ASP A 59 6.13 -9.51 -5.00
N ASP A 60 5.21 -10.44 -5.28
CA ASP A 60 5.04 -11.04 -6.60
C ASP A 60 4.68 -9.99 -7.65
N GLY A 61 3.66 -9.16 -7.40
CA GLY A 61 3.25 -8.11 -8.34
C GLY A 61 4.32 -7.03 -8.55
N PHE A 62 5.10 -6.72 -7.52
CA PHE A 62 6.23 -5.81 -7.62
C PHE A 62 7.34 -6.42 -8.46
N ALA A 63 7.69 -7.69 -8.26
CA ALA A 63 8.74 -8.36 -9.01
C ALA A 63 8.36 -8.59 -10.48
N SER A 64 7.11 -9.03 -10.74
CA SER A 64 6.64 -9.38 -12.08
C SER A 64 6.37 -8.15 -12.94
N THR A 65 5.77 -7.12 -12.37
CA THR A 65 5.14 -6.04 -13.15
C THR A 65 5.63 -4.66 -12.73
N GLY A 66 5.60 -4.36 -11.42
CA GLY A 66 5.94 -3.04 -10.91
C GLY A 66 7.39 -2.61 -11.19
N ALA A 67 8.36 -3.47 -10.85
CA ALA A 67 9.78 -3.18 -11.00
C ALA A 67 10.24 -3.15 -12.48
N PRO A 68 9.82 -4.08 -13.36
CA PRO A 68 10.11 -3.99 -14.79
C PRO A 68 9.48 -2.74 -15.44
N ALA A 69 8.20 -2.47 -15.20
CA ALA A 69 7.52 -1.29 -15.76
C ALA A 69 8.14 0.02 -15.27
N GLY A 70 8.48 0.09 -13.97
CA GLY A 70 9.15 1.25 -13.38
C GLY A 70 10.54 1.50 -13.96
N ARG A 71 11.32 0.43 -14.18
CA ARG A 71 12.62 0.54 -14.86
C ARG A 71 12.48 1.00 -16.31
N ALA A 72 11.55 0.44 -17.07
CA ALA A 72 11.32 0.84 -18.46
C ALA A 72 10.95 2.33 -18.57
N LEU A 73 10.01 2.81 -17.74
CA LEU A 73 9.63 4.23 -17.71
C LEU A 73 10.80 5.13 -17.26
N GLY A 74 11.59 4.67 -16.29
CA GLY A 74 12.78 5.39 -15.81
C GLY A 74 13.85 5.53 -16.90
N LEU A 75 14.11 4.46 -17.66
CA LEU A 75 15.04 4.48 -18.79
C LEU A 75 14.57 5.47 -19.87
N LEU A 76 13.29 5.40 -20.23
CA LEU A 76 12.70 6.28 -21.25
C LEU A 76 12.82 7.77 -20.86
N ARG A 77 12.54 8.11 -19.60
CA ARG A 77 12.75 9.46 -19.05
C ARG A 77 14.21 9.87 -19.09
N GLY A 78 15.11 8.97 -18.72
CA GLY A 78 16.55 9.22 -18.73
C GLY A 78 17.08 9.49 -20.14
N GLN A 79 16.66 8.70 -21.13
CA GLN A 79 17.02 8.89 -22.53
C GLN A 79 16.50 10.22 -23.07
N ALA A 80 15.23 10.57 -22.82
CA ALA A 80 14.66 11.85 -23.24
C ALA A 80 15.37 13.04 -22.60
N ALA A 81 15.68 12.97 -21.31
CA ALA A 81 16.41 14.02 -20.60
C ALA A 81 17.86 14.16 -21.09
N ALA A 82 18.54 13.06 -21.35
CA ALA A 82 19.89 13.05 -21.92
C ALA A 82 19.91 13.65 -23.33
N ALA A 83 18.93 13.26 -24.17
CA ALA A 83 18.76 13.81 -25.51
C ALA A 83 18.55 15.33 -25.47
N LEU A 84 17.63 15.80 -24.62
CA LEU A 84 17.39 17.23 -24.42
C LEU A 84 18.68 17.96 -23.98
N ALA A 85 19.42 17.41 -23.01
CA ALA A 85 20.66 18.02 -22.54
C ALA A 85 21.74 18.13 -23.60
N ILE A 86 21.85 17.14 -24.50
CA ILE A 86 22.75 17.18 -25.66
C ILE A 86 22.30 18.27 -26.63
N VAL A 87 21.00 18.33 -26.94
CA VAL A 87 20.45 19.30 -27.89
C VAL A 87 20.61 20.73 -27.39
N THR A 88 20.30 21.01 -26.12
CA THR A 88 20.45 22.35 -25.54
C THR A 88 21.90 22.84 -25.56
N LYS A 89 22.90 21.95 -25.53
CA LYS A 89 24.33 22.33 -25.50
C LYS A 89 24.99 22.35 -26.88
N HIS A 90 24.63 21.41 -27.76
CA HIS A 90 25.39 21.11 -28.97
C HIS A 90 24.51 20.85 -30.19
N GLY A 91 23.18 20.82 -30.04
CA GLY A 91 22.27 20.41 -31.09
C GLY A 91 21.49 21.54 -31.76
N PRO A 92 20.65 21.20 -32.74
CA PRO A 92 19.82 22.14 -33.46
C PRO A 92 18.65 22.62 -32.58
N ALA A 93 18.43 23.93 -32.50
CA ALA A 93 17.37 24.53 -31.68
C ALA A 93 15.95 24.07 -32.07
N GLU A 94 15.77 23.55 -33.29
CA GLU A 94 14.48 23.05 -33.79
C GLU A 94 13.96 21.83 -33.00
N PHE A 95 14.86 20.98 -32.49
CA PHE A 95 14.51 19.78 -31.72
C PHE A 95 14.38 20.05 -30.22
N GLU A 96 14.85 21.20 -29.74
CA GLU A 96 14.83 21.52 -28.32
C GLU A 96 13.39 21.64 -27.78
N GLY A 97 12.50 22.27 -28.57
CA GLY A 97 11.09 22.41 -28.23
C GLY A 97 10.39 21.05 -28.12
N GLU A 98 10.54 20.21 -29.15
CA GLU A 98 9.92 18.89 -29.17
C GLU A 98 10.45 17.98 -28.05
N LEU A 99 11.75 17.96 -27.80
CA LEU A 99 12.33 17.16 -26.71
C LEU A 99 11.90 17.65 -25.33
N ARG A 100 11.75 18.98 -25.15
CA ARG A 100 11.24 19.55 -23.90
C ARG A 100 9.79 19.14 -23.66
N ASP A 101 8.97 19.13 -24.71
CA ASP A 101 7.58 18.66 -24.64
C ASP A 101 7.50 17.17 -24.33
N ILE A 102 8.34 16.34 -24.97
CA ILE A 102 8.42 14.89 -24.70
C ILE A 102 8.86 14.62 -23.27
N VAL A 103 9.89 15.32 -22.76
CA VAL A 103 10.36 15.18 -21.37
C VAL A 103 9.24 15.58 -20.40
N SER A 104 8.53 16.68 -20.67
CA SER A 104 7.41 17.12 -19.83
C SER A 104 6.28 16.08 -19.83
N ALA A 105 5.89 15.57 -21.01
CA ALA A 105 4.87 14.54 -21.13
C ALA A 105 5.27 13.25 -20.38
N LEU A 106 6.50 12.76 -20.57
CA LEU A 106 7.01 11.58 -19.87
C LEU A 106 7.11 11.77 -18.35
N SER A 107 7.36 12.98 -17.87
CA SER A 107 7.39 13.28 -16.43
C SER A 107 6.02 13.16 -15.77
N ASN A 108 4.94 13.41 -16.52
CA ASN A 108 3.57 13.35 -16.03
C ASN A 108 2.97 11.93 -16.05
N VAL A 109 3.57 10.99 -16.80
CA VAL A 109 3.12 9.58 -16.85
C VAL A 109 3.29 8.93 -15.47
N ARG A 110 2.25 8.28 -14.94
CA ARG A 110 2.35 7.57 -13.67
C ARG A 110 2.56 6.08 -13.93
N LEU A 111 3.15 5.38 -12.97
CA LEU A 111 3.44 3.95 -13.11
C LEU A 111 2.18 3.11 -13.41
N HIS A 112 1.04 3.49 -12.84
CA HIS A 112 -0.24 2.82 -13.10
C HIS A 112 -0.69 2.91 -14.57
N ASP A 113 -0.22 3.90 -15.34
CA ASP A 113 -0.56 4.06 -16.75
C ASP A 113 0.30 3.12 -17.64
N VAL A 114 1.44 2.66 -17.11
CA VAL A 114 2.34 1.73 -17.78
C VAL A 114 1.88 0.29 -17.57
N VAL A 115 1.39 -0.01 -16.37
CA VAL A 115 1.04 -1.37 -15.93
C VAL A 115 -0.21 -1.92 -16.64
N GLN A 116 -1.17 -1.06 -16.99
CA GLN A 116 -2.38 -1.46 -17.71
C GLN A 116 -2.11 -1.97 -19.14
N LEU A 117 -0.89 -1.80 -19.65
CA LEU A 117 -0.50 -2.16 -21.01
C LEU A 117 -0.11 -3.64 -21.18
N ASP A 118 0.28 -4.30 -20.09
CA ASP A 118 0.92 -5.64 -20.13
C ASP A 118 0.04 -6.76 -19.53
N ASP A 119 -1.22 -6.46 -19.18
CA ASP A 119 -2.16 -7.37 -18.50
C ASP A 119 -2.68 -8.54 -19.38
N ALA A 120 -1.99 -8.89 -20.46
CA ALA A 120 -2.24 -10.10 -21.25
C ALA A 120 -1.66 -11.39 -20.63
N ALA A 121 -1.03 -11.31 -19.45
CA ALA A 121 -0.58 -12.49 -18.72
C ALA A 121 -1.73 -13.10 -17.87
N PRO A 122 -1.98 -14.42 -17.96
CA PRO A 122 -3.01 -15.06 -17.17
C PRO A 122 -2.64 -14.99 -15.68
N ARG A 123 -3.42 -14.22 -14.92
CA ARG A 123 -3.39 -14.17 -13.45
C ARG A 123 -3.51 -15.58 -12.90
N THR A 124 -2.37 -16.21 -12.61
CA THR A 124 -2.28 -17.56 -12.03
C THR A 124 -1.76 -17.41 -10.61
N GLY A 125 -2.55 -17.85 -9.63
CA GLY A 125 -2.12 -18.01 -8.23
C GLY A 125 -2.98 -17.23 -7.24
N ALA A 126 -4.16 -17.72 -6.86
CA ALA A 126 -4.36 -18.68 -5.76
C ALA A 126 -4.46 -18.09 -4.33
N ASN A 127 -4.78 -16.80 -4.14
CA ASN A 127 -5.06 -16.23 -2.80
C ASN A 127 -6.42 -15.50 -2.69
N ALA A 128 -7.30 -15.59 -3.69
CA ALA A 128 -8.63 -14.96 -3.61
C ALA A 128 -9.62 -15.72 -2.71
N GLU A 129 -9.33 -16.97 -2.35
CA GLU A 129 -10.28 -17.86 -1.66
C GLU A 129 -10.20 -17.77 -0.12
N LEU A 130 -9.20 -17.11 0.46
CA LEU A 130 -9.05 -17.05 1.93
C LEU A 130 -9.84 -15.91 2.61
N LEU A 131 -10.62 -15.13 1.84
CA LEU A 131 -11.41 -14.02 2.36
C LEU A 131 -12.92 -14.27 2.27
N GLU A 132 -13.37 -15.51 2.46
CA GLU A 132 -14.79 -15.78 2.74
C GLU A 132 -15.12 -15.40 4.19
N VAL A 133 -15.24 -14.09 4.45
CA VAL A 133 -16.10 -13.63 5.52
C VAL A 133 -17.51 -13.96 5.07
N GLN A 134 -18.18 -14.92 5.74
CA GLN A 134 -19.58 -15.24 5.49
C GLN A 134 -20.38 -13.92 5.40
N PRO A 135 -20.95 -13.60 4.23
CA PRO A 135 -21.63 -12.32 4.06
C PRO A 135 -22.90 -12.34 4.90
N SER A 136 -23.11 -11.28 5.68
CA SER A 136 -24.45 -10.99 6.16
C SER A 136 -25.34 -10.68 4.94
N ALA A 137 -26.62 -11.02 5.00
CA ALA A 137 -27.58 -10.84 3.89
C ALA A 137 -27.64 -9.40 3.31
N GLN A 138 -27.13 -8.40 4.04
CA GLN A 138 -26.99 -7.03 3.56
C GLN A 138 -25.84 -6.85 2.56
N LEU A 139 -24.71 -7.53 2.76
CA LEU A 139 -23.58 -7.47 1.83
C LEU A 139 -23.91 -8.14 0.48
N GLU A 140 -24.81 -9.11 0.45
CA GLU A 140 -25.27 -9.75 -0.78
C GLU A 140 -26.13 -8.80 -1.64
N MET A 141 -27.02 -8.00 -1.01
CA MET A 141 -27.77 -6.98 -1.75
C MET A 141 -26.84 -5.88 -2.29
N ASP A 142 -25.87 -5.43 -1.50
CA ASP A 142 -24.91 -4.41 -1.93
C ASP A 142 -24.04 -4.91 -3.10
N GLN A 143 -23.67 -6.19 -3.10
CA GLN A 143 -22.93 -6.83 -4.22
C GLN A 143 -23.79 -6.96 -5.48
N LEU A 144 -25.08 -7.28 -5.35
CA LEU A 144 -26.01 -7.31 -6.48
C LEU A 144 -26.24 -5.92 -7.08
N GLU A 145 -26.31 -4.87 -6.26
CA GLU A 145 -26.42 -3.49 -6.74
C GLU A 145 -25.13 -3.01 -7.43
N ALA A 146 -23.95 -3.38 -6.90
CA ALA A 146 -22.67 -3.05 -7.52
C ALA A 146 -22.47 -3.74 -8.88
N THR A 147 -22.92 -4.99 -9.03
CA THR A 147 -22.83 -5.74 -10.29
C THR A 147 -23.83 -5.21 -11.34
N LEU A 148 -25.04 -4.80 -10.93
CA LEU A 148 -25.98 -4.11 -11.83
C LEU A 148 -25.48 -2.71 -12.24
N GLY A 149 -24.80 -2.00 -11.33
CA GLY A 149 -24.22 -0.68 -11.59
C GLY A 149 -23.07 -0.69 -12.60
N GLN A 150 -22.27 -1.77 -12.63
CA GLN A 150 -21.17 -1.92 -13.59
C GLN A 150 -21.63 -2.20 -15.03
N LEU A 151 -22.83 -2.75 -15.23
CA LEU A 151 -23.38 -2.98 -16.58
C LEU A 151 -23.84 -1.68 -17.27
N GLY A 152 -24.00 -0.59 -16.52
CA GLY A 152 -24.43 0.72 -17.01
C GLY A 152 -23.30 1.66 -17.43
N ASN A 153 -22.04 1.30 -17.20
CA ASN A 153 -20.89 2.15 -17.51
C ASN A 153 -19.75 1.32 -18.10
N THR A 154 -19.88 0.94 -19.37
CA THR A 154 -18.73 0.46 -20.16
C THR A 154 -17.78 1.63 -20.38
N PRO A 155 -16.57 1.66 -19.79
CA PRO A 155 -15.59 2.65 -20.18
C PRO A 155 -15.23 2.38 -21.63
N THR A 156 -15.46 3.38 -22.47
CA THR A 156 -15.10 3.41 -23.87
C THR A 156 -13.62 3.07 -24.03
N ALA A 157 -13.32 1.90 -24.61
CA ALA A 157 -12.00 1.42 -24.97
C ALA A 157 -11.39 2.24 -26.12
N ALA A 158 -11.05 3.50 -25.85
CA ALA A 158 -10.41 4.40 -26.78
C ALA A 158 -9.45 5.34 -26.04
N SER A 159 -8.39 4.78 -25.46
CA SER A 159 -7.20 5.56 -25.12
C SER A 159 -6.03 4.84 -25.77
N ARG A 160 -5.70 5.24 -27.00
CA ARG A 160 -4.41 4.94 -27.65
C ARG A 160 -3.30 5.08 -26.61
N ASP A 161 -2.46 4.07 -26.48
CA ASP A 161 -1.39 4.01 -25.49
C ASP A 161 -0.48 5.25 -25.61
N PRO A 162 -0.63 6.25 -24.71
CA PRO A 162 0.05 7.54 -24.85
C PRO A 162 1.57 7.37 -24.74
N ILE A 163 2.01 6.32 -24.05
CA ILE A 163 3.41 5.96 -23.86
C ILE A 163 4.02 5.41 -25.15
N ALA A 164 3.29 4.57 -25.90
CA ALA A 164 3.77 4.02 -27.16
C ALA A 164 3.96 5.12 -28.21
N GLU A 165 3.05 6.10 -28.22
CA GLU A 165 3.19 7.29 -29.05
C GLU A 165 4.42 8.12 -28.66
N LEU A 166 4.62 8.40 -27.37
CA LEU A 166 5.80 9.14 -26.88
C LEU A 166 7.11 8.41 -27.17
N ARG A 167 7.14 7.08 -27.03
CA ARG A 167 8.30 6.24 -27.40
C ARG A 167 8.62 6.35 -28.88
N THR A 168 7.61 6.25 -29.73
CA THR A 168 7.77 6.36 -31.19
C THR A 168 8.29 7.74 -31.58
N ARG A 169 7.76 8.81 -30.97
CA ARG A 169 8.21 10.19 -31.18
C ARG A 169 9.65 10.40 -30.72
N LEU A 170 10.01 9.89 -29.54
CA LEU A 170 11.39 9.98 -29.05
C LEU A 170 12.37 9.22 -29.97
N ALA A 171 12.01 8.01 -30.41
CA ALA A 171 12.84 7.23 -31.33
C ALA A 171 13.02 7.95 -32.68
N ALA A 172 11.96 8.59 -33.20
CA ALA A 172 12.05 9.39 -34.42
C ALA A 172 12.98 10.59 -34.24
N ALA A 173 12.87 11.35 -33.15
CA ALA A 173 13.74 12.48 -32.84
C ALA A 173 15.21 12.04 -32.69
N LEU A 174 15.46 10.95 -31.96
CA LEU A 174 16.81 10.40 -31.77
C LEU A 174 17.46 9.93 -33.07
N ASN A 175 16.69 9.28 -33.95
CA ASN A 175 17.16 8.87 -35.27
C ASN A 175 17.53 10.07 -36.15
N GLN A 176 16.75 11.15 -36.11
CA GLN A 176 17.05 12.38 -36.85
C GLN A 176 18.32 13.09 -36.33
N LEU A 177 18.64 12.91 -35.04
CA LEU A 177 19.89 13.38 -34.43
C LEU A 177 21.09 12.44 -34.62
N GLY A 178 20.93 11.30 -35.30
CA GLY A 178 22.02 10.34 -35.52
C GLY A 178 22.48 9.62 -34.25
N LEU A 179 21.63 9.57 -33.20
CA LEU A 179 21.88 8.85 -31.96
C LEU A 179 21.00 7.59 -31.93
N PRO A 180 21.47 6.43 -32.41
CA PRO A 180 20.70 5.18 -32.32
C PRO A 180 20.77 4.65 -30.89
N LEU A 181 19.90 5.17 -30.02
CA LEU A 181 19.62 4.55 -28.73
C LEU A 181 18.46 3.57 -28.92
N ASP A 182 18.62 2.35 -28.42
CA ASP A 182 17.53 1.37 -28.38
C ASP A 182 16.52 1.88 -27.32
N VAL A 183 15.35 2.33 -27.79
CA VAL A 183 14.24 2.85 -26.98
C VAL A 183 13.12 1.81 -26.95
#